data_AF-A0A0A7CNK3-F1
#
_entry.id   AF-A0A0A7CNK3-F1
#
_cell.length_a   1.000
_cell.length_b   1.000
_cell.length_c   1.000
_cell.angle_alpha   90.00
_cell.angle_beta   90.00
_cell.angle_gamma   90.00
#
_symmetry.space_group_name_H-M   'P 1'
#
loop_
_entity.id
_entity.type
_entity.pdbx_description
1 polymer ?
#
loop_
_entity_poly.entity_id
_entity_poly.type
_entity_poly.pdbx_seq_one_letter_code
_entity_poly.pdbx_strand_id
1 'polypeptide(L)'
;MVRFALLVTSSAIAATTALEWKCIFGTSTPVAVTPTGDIACMSSDGRNCEWTGSDAGCQSKLKTPVAPSNPLVCGAAHLAQWGSTGYDNPSHWCSQSKLALQAGQWECPDGILTP
;
A
#
# COMPACT_ATOMS: atom_id res chain seq x y z
N MET A 1 -5.80 -5.45 56.77
CA MET A 1 -6.26 -5.89 55.42
C MET A 1 -5.57 -5.01 54.39
N VAL A 2 -4.45 -5.45 53.81
CA VAL A 2 -3.67 -4.65 52.84
C VAL A 2 -4.04 -5.13 51.43
N ARG A 3 -4.75 -4.31 50.67
CA ARG A 3 -5.08 -4.58 49.27
C ARG A 3 -3.88 -4.18 48.40
N PHE A 4 -3.11 -5.16 47.97
CA PHE A 4 -2.11 -4.99 46.90
C PHE A 4 -2.85 -4.76 45.58
N ALA A 5 -2.80 -3.54 45.06
CA ALA A 5 -3.25 -3.25 43.70
C ALA A 5 -2.16 -3.73 42.72
N LEU A 6 -2.44 -4.79 41.95
CA LEU A 6 -1.60 -5.17 40.81
C LEU A 6 -1.75 -4.10 39.71
N LEU A 7 -0.66 -3.39 39.43
CA LEU A 7 -0.54 -2.56 38.24
C LEU A 7 -0.35 -3.46 37.03
N VAL A 8 -1.38 -3.61 36.20
CA VAL A 8 -1.27 -4.24 34.88
C VAL A 8 -0.62 -3.23 33.94
N THR A 9 0.67 -3.39 33.66
CA THR A 9 1.38 -2.58 32.66
C THR A 9 1.09 -3.14 31.27
N SER A 10 0.16 -2.52 30.55
CA SER A 10 -0.12 -2.84 29.15
C SER A 10 0.96 -2.23 28.25
N SER A 11 1.91 -3.05 27.80
CA SER A 11 2.83 -2.68 26.73
C SER A 11 2.09 -2.76 25.39
N ALA A 12 1.95 -1.62 24.70
CA ALA A 12 1.48 -1.61 23.31
C ALA A 12 2.62 -2.07 22.39
N ILE A 13 2.50 -3.27 21.83
CA ILE A 13 3.39 -3.73 20.76
C ILE A 13 2.93 -3.00 19.49
N ALA A 14 3.73 -2.04 19.01
CA ALA A 14 3.52 -1.44 17.70
C ALA A 14 3.74 -2.52 16.63
N ALA A 15 2.66 -3.13 16.16
CA ALA A 15 2.72 -4.02 15.01
C ALA A 15 3.02 -3.15 13.78
N THR A 16 4.25 -3.20 13.27
CA THR A 16 4.57 -2.68 11.95
C THR A 16 3.84 -3.56 10.95
N THR A 17 2.64 -3.16 10.54
CA THR A 17 1.87 -3.91 9.54
C THR A 17 2.67 -3.91 8.24
N ALA A 18 3.21 -5.06 7.88
CA ALA A 18 3.83 -5.25 6.58
C ALA A 18 2.79 -4.89 5.50
N LEU A 19 3.20 -4.11 4.51
CA LEU A 19 2.31 -3.72 3.41
C LEU A 19 1.87 -4.98 2.64
N GLU A 20 0.57 -5.09 2.40
CA GLU A 20 -0.01 -6.15 1.58
C GLU A 20 0.19 -5.80 0.10
N TRP A 21 1.31 -6.28 -0.46
CA TRP A 21 1.68 -6.04 -1.85
C TRP A 21 0.78 -6.81 -2.82
N LYS A 22 0.28 -6.09 -3.83
CA LYS A 22 -0.56 -6.61 -4.90
C LYS A 22 -0.01 -6.20 -6.26
N CYS A 23 -0.17 -7.06 -7.24
CA CYS A 23 0.07 -6.74 -8.64
C CYS A 23 -1.28 -6.50 -9.30
N ILE A 24 -1.52 -5.25 -9.71
CA ILE A 24 -2.71 -4.86 -10.46
C ILE A 24 -2.36 -4.69 -11.93
N PHE A 25 -3.35 -4.93 -12.79
CA PHE A 25 -3.21 -4.75 -14.22
C PHE A 25 -2.82 -3.30 -14.57
N GLY A 26 -1.87 -3.14 -15.49
CA GLY A 26 -1.49 -1.83 -16.04
C GLY A 26 -0.54 -0.98 -15.20
N THR A 27 -0.15 -1.42 -14.00
CA THR A 27 0.84 -0.71 -13.16
C THR A 27 2.22 -1.38 -13.20
N SER A 28 2.28 -2.69 -13.50
CA SER A 28 3.52 -3.47 -13.72
C SER A 28 4.62 -3.31 -12.64
N THR A 29 4.27 -2.84 -11.45
CA THR A 29 5.08 -2.86 -10.22
C THR A 29 4.18 -3.29 -9.07
N PRO A 30 4.69 -3.97 -8.04
CA PRO A 30 3.91 -4.24 -6.85
C PRO A 30 3.48 -2.92 -6.19
N VAL A 31 2.21 -2.83 -5.84
CA VAL A 31 1.60 -1.70 -5.15
C VAL A 31 0.86 -2.16 -3.89
N ALA A 32 0.71 -1.27 -2.92
CA ALA A 32 0.01 -1.55 -1.68
C ALA A 32 -0.71 -0.29 -1.17
N VAL A 33 -1.67 -0.50 -0.27
CA VAL A 33 -2.27 0.57 0.53
C VAL A 33 -1.47 0.69 1.83
N THR A 34 -0.99 1.90 2.11
CA THR A 34 -0.31 2.24 3.36
C THR A 34 -1.29 2.30 4.53
N PRO A 35 -0.83 2.23 5.79
CA PRO A 35 -1.71 2.35 6.96
C PRO A 35 -2.49 3.68 7.02
N THR A 36 -1.98 4.73 6.37
CA THR A 36 -2.65 6.03 6.26
C THR A 36 -3.63 6.10 5.08
N GLY A 37 -3.78 5.03 4.30
CA GLY A 37 -4.71 4.93 3.18
C GLY A 37 -4.16 5.42 1.83
N ASP A 38 -2.89 5.85 1.79
CA ASP A 38 -2.22 6.25 0.55
C ASP A 38 -1.67 5.05 -0.21
N ILE A 39 -1.47 5.21 -1.52
CA ILE A 39 -0.86 4.18 -2.36
C ILE A 39 0.65 4.24 -2.26
N ALA A 40 1.27 3.08 -2.15
CA ALA A 40 2.70 2.88 -2.23
C ALA A 40 3.05 1.95 -3.39
N CYS A 41 4.18 2.19 -4.06
CA CYS A 41 4.81 1.16 -4.90
C CYS A 41 6.03 0.57 -4.18
N MET A 42 6.34 -0.67 -4.53
CA MET A 42 7.57 -1.32 -4.06
C MET A 42 8.76 -0.56 -4.61
N SER A 43 9.65 -0.15 -3.71
CA SER A 43 10.84 0.65 -4.02
C SER A 43 11.95 0.32 -3.04
N SER A 44 13.20 0.42 -3.48
CA SER A 44 14.38 0.24 -2.65
C SER A 44 14.96 1.57 -2.14
N ASP A 45 14.62 2.69 -2.78
CA ASP A 45 15.17 4.02 -2.51
C ASP A 45 14.13 5.04 -2.04
N GLY A 46 12.85 4.67 -1.96
CA GLY A 46 11.75 5.55 -1.58
C GLY A 46 11.41 6.59 -2.65
N ARG A 47 11.97 6.44 -3.86
CA ARG A 47 11.86 7.42 -4.95
C ARG A 47 11.46 6.81 -6.27
N ASN A 48 11.99 5.66 -6.62
CA ASN A 48 11.75 4.95 -7.88
C ASN A 48 11.07 3.61 -7.58
N CYS A 49 9.97 3.34 -8.28
CA CYS A 49 9.32 2.03 -8.18
C CYS A 49 10.17 0.95 -8.88
N GLU A 50 10.07 -0.27 -8.36
CA GLU A 50 10.64 -1.48 -8.93
C GLU A 50 9.79 -1.97 -10.13
N TRP A 51 9.73 -1.16 -11.19
CA TRP A 51 8.98 -1.47 -12.39
C TRP A 51 9.45 -2.79 -13.01
N THR A 52 8.47 -3.59 -13.40
CA THR A 52 8.68 -4.82 -14.14
C THR A 52 7.99 -4.65 -15.49
N GLY A 53 8.59 -5.05 -16.60
CA GLY A 53 8.00 -4.79 -17.92
C GLY A 53 6.72 -5.57 -18.24
N SER A 54 6.16 -6.32 -17.29
CA SER A 54 4.98 -7.18 -17.47
C SER A 54 4.34 -7.59 -16.15
N ASP A 55 3.07 -8.01 -16.20
CA ASP A 55 2.36 -8.53 -15.02
C ASP A 55 3.04 -9.77 -14.45
N ALA A 56 3.57 -10.65 -15.30
CA ALA A 56 4.35 -11.81 -14.87
C ALA A 56 5.64 -11.41 -14.12
N GLY A 57 6.27 -10.31 -14.55
CA GLY A 57 7.41 -9.71 -13.84
C GLY A 57 7.00 -9.22 -12.46
N CYS A 58 5.86 -8.56 -12.35
CA CYS A 58 5.34 -8.06 -11.07
C CYS A 58 5.09 -9.22 -10.11
N GLN A 59 4.40 -10.27 -10.57
CA GLN A 59 4.12 -11.46 -9.77
C GLN A 59 5.41 -12.16 -9.29
N SER A 60 6.48 -12.09 -10.08
CA SER A 60 7.78 -12.64 -9.68
C SER A 60 8.42 -11.87 -8.52
N LYS A 61 8.21 -10.55 -8.44
CA LYS A 61 8.67 -9.73 -7.29
C LYS A 61 7.97 -10.14 -6.00
N LEU A 62 6.68 -10.49 -6.04
CA LEU A 62 5.92 -10.94 -4.86
C LEU A 62 6.40 -12.29 -4.30
N LYS A 63 6.96 -13.17 -5.15
CA LYS A 63 7.51 -14.47 -4.76
C LYS A 63 8.89 -14.36 -4.12
N THR A 64 9.57 -13.23 -4.32
CA THR A 64 10.90 -13.01 -3.75
C THR A 64 10.70 -12.46 -2.34
N PRO A 65 11.30 -13.08 -1.30
CA PRO A 65 11.26 -12.54 0.05
C PRO A 65 12.14 -11.29 0.12
N VAL A 66 11.63 -10.16 -0.38
CA VAL A 66 12.18 -8.84 -0.09
C VAL A 66 11.08 -8.02 0.59
N ALA A 67 10.85 -8.35 1.85
CA ALA A 67 10.59 -7.35 2.87
C ALA A 67 11.95 -6.75 3.27
N PRO A 68 12.08 -5.50 3.78
CA PRO A 68 11.22 -4.33 3.69
C PRO A 68 11.68 -3.41 2.53
N SER A 69 10.75 -3.00 1.67
CA SER A 69 10.99 -1.91 0.73
C SER A 69 11.00 -0.57 1.48
N ASN A 70 11.76 0.41 0.99
CA ASN A 70 11.52 1.81 1.30
C ASN A 70 10.50 2.29 0.25
N PRO A 71 9.19 2.17 0.50
CA PRO A 71 8.19 2.45 -0.53
C PRO A 71 8.23 3.91 -0.97
N LEU A 72 8.03 4.14 -2.27
CA LEU A 72 7.60 5.45 -2.73
C LEU A 72 6.09 5.54 -2.46
N VAL A 73 5.72 6.46 -1.58
CA VAL A 73 4.32 6.72 -1.22
C VAL A 73 3.79 7.88 -2.05
N CYS A 74 2.61 7.72 -2.66
CA CYS A 74 1.86 8.77 -3.34
C CYS A 74 1.43 9.88 -2.35
N GLY A 75 0.70 10.90 -2.83
CA GLY A 75 0.25 11.98 -1.95
C GLY A 75 1.38 12.93 -1.56
N ALA A 76 1.47 13.27 -0.28
CA ALA A 76 2.41 14.28 0.21
C ALA A 76 3.89 13.88 0.02
N ALA A 77 4.23 12.59 0.17
CA ALA A 77 5.59 12.11 -0.02
C ALA A 77 6.04 12.21 -1.49
N HIS A 78 5.17 11.81 -2.43
CA HIS A 78 5.42 11.98 -3.86
C HIS A 78 5.51 13.46 -4.25
N LEU A 79 4.66 14.32 -3.68
CA LEU A 79 4.70 15.77 -3.90
C LEU A 79 6.05 16.38 -3.52
N ALA A 80 6.59 15.98 -2.37
CA ALA A 80 7.89 16.46 -1.90
C ALA A 80 9.06 16.09 -2.84
N GLN A 81 8.94 15.00 -3.60
CA GLN A 81 10.01 14.51 -4.47
C GLN A 81 9.84 14.90 -5.95
N TRP A 82 8.61 14.93 -6.45
CA TRP A 82 8.28 15.03 -7.86
C TRP A 82 7.44 16.25 -8.23
N GLY A 83 7.01 17.06 -7.24
CA GLY A 83 6.22 18.27 -7.49
C GLY A 83 4.74 18.01 -7.83
N SER A 84 4.27 16.77 -7.71
CA SER A 84 2.86 16.39 -7.82
C SER A 84 2.53 15.31 -6.81
N THR A 85 1.27 15.19 -6.41
CA THR A 85 0.84 14.12 -5.49
C THR A 85 0.77 12.75 -6.18
N GLY A 86 0.84 12.74 -7.51
CA GLY A 86 0.51 11.58 -8.33
C GLY A 86 -1.00 11.34 -8.48
N TYR A 87 -1.85 12.00 -7.70
CA TYR A 87 -3.31 11.93 -7.81
C TYR A 87 -3.91 13.04 -8.67
N ASP A 88 -3.12 14.05 -9.01
CA ASP A 88 -3.54 15.21 -9.81
C ASP A 88 -3.91 14.84 -11.26
N ASN A 89 -3.47 13.66 -11.73
CA ASN A 89 -3.79 13.11 -13.04
C ASN A 89 -4.50 11.75 -12.88
N PRO A 90 -5.74 11.60 -13.37
CA PRO A 90 -6.48 10.33 -13.29
C PRO A 90 -5.77 9.15 -13.97
N SER A 91 -4.98 9.39 -15.02
CA SER A 91 -4.25 8.33 -15.75
C SER A 91 -2.90 7.97 -15.11
N HIS A 92 -2.47 8.68 -14.07
CA HIS A 92 -1.23 8.37 -13.37
C HIS A 92 -1.37 7.09 -12.54
N TRP A 93 -0.27 6.35 -12.36
CA TRP A 93 -0.28 5.05 -11.70
C TRP A 93 -0.80 5.13 -10.25
N CYS A 94 -0.54 6.23 -9.51
CA CYS A 94 -1.11 6.44 -8.18
C CYS A 94 -2.65 6.43 -8.20
N SER A 95 -3.26 7.17 -9.13
CA SER A 95 -4.73 7.25 -9.28
C SER A 95 -5.33 5.92 -9.72
N GLN A 96 -4.73 5.28 -10.72
CA GLN A 96 -5.18 3.99 -11.24
C GLN A 96 -5.07 2.90 -10.16
N SER A 97 -3.97 2.90 -9.39
CA SER A 97 -3.77 1.98 -8.29
C SER A 97 -4.75 2.21 -7.15
N LYS A 98 -5.05 3.47 -6.84
CA LYS A 98 -6.04 3.81 -5.82
C LYS A 98 -7.40 3.26 -6.18
N LEU A 99 -7.83 3.47 -7.43
CA LEU A 99 -9.08 2.92 -7.93
C LEU A 99 -9.09 1.38 -7.86
N ALA A 100 -8.04 0.72 -8.36
CA ALA A 100 -7.99 -0.74 -8.41
C ALA A 100 -7.93 -1.40 -7.02
N LEU A 101 -7.16 -0.82 -6.09
CA LEU A 101 -6.99 -1.39 -4.75
C LEU A 101 -8.18 -1.07 -3.82
N GLN A 102 -8.84 0.08 -4.01
CA GLN A 102 -10.02 0.45 -3.21
C GLN A 102 -11.32 -0.11 -3.78
N ALA A 103 -11.40 -0.45 -5.07
CA ALA A 103 -12.55 -1.14 -5.65
C ALA A 103 -12.80 -2.51 -4.99
N GLY A 104 -11.75 -3.20 -4.53
CA GLY A 104 -11.88 -4.45 -3.77
C GLY A 104 -12.36 -4.26 -2.33
N GLN A 105 -12.53 -3.02 -1.86
CA GLN A 105 -12.96 -2.69 -0.50
C GLN A 105 -14.43 -2.21 -0.47
N TRP A 106 -15.06 -2.09 -1.63
CA TRP A 106 -16.52 -1.97 -1.76
C TRP A 106 -17.10 -3.36 -2.00
N GLU A 107 -17.70 -3.93 -0.97
CA GLU A 107 -18.50 -5.15 -1.10
C GLU A 107 -19.83 -4.76 -1.75
N CYS A 108 -20.22 -5.44 -2.84
CA CYS A 108 -21.57 -5.30 -3.37
C CYS A 108 -22.56 -5.68 -2.24
N PRO A 109 -23.51 -4.80 -1.87
CA PRO A 109 -24.58 -5.19 -0.98
C PRO A 109 -25.33 -6.39 -1.56
N ASP A 110 -25.72 -7.34 -0.71
CA ASP A 110 -26.43 -8.55 -1.13
C ASP A 110 -27.59 -8.19 -2.08
N GLY A 111 -27.56 -8.79 -3.29
CA GLY A 111 -28.61 -8.62 -4.30
C GLY A 111 -28.34 -7.57 -5.39
N ILE A 112 -27.20 -6.87 -5.39
CA ILE A 112 -26.80 -5.97 -6.48
C ILE A 112 -25.67 -6.62 -7.31
N LEU A 113 -25.99 -6.96 -8.56
CA LEU A 113 -25.08 -7.70 -9.46
C LEU A 113 -24.17 -6.81 -10.33
N THR A 114 -24.26 -5.49 -10.22
CA THR A 114 -23.42 -4.55 -10.99
C THR A 114 -23.19 -3.25 -10.22
N PRO A 115 -22.00 -2.61 -10.33
CA PRO A 115 -21.74 -1.28 -9.78
C PRO A 115 -22.61 -0.19 -10.40
#